data_AF-A0A661VSV6-F1
#
_entry.id   AF-A0A661VSV6-F1
#
_cell.length_a   1.000
_cell.length_b   1.000
_cell.length_c   1.000
_cell.angle_alpha   90.00
_cell.angle_beta   90.00
_cell.angle_gamma   90.00
#
_symmetry.space_group_name_H-M   'P 1'
#
loop_
_entity.id
_entity.type
_entity.pdbx_description
1 polymer ?
#
loop_
_entity_poly.entity_id
_entity_poly.type
_entity_poly.pdbx_seq_one_letter_code
_entity_poly.pdbx_strand_id
1 'polypeptide(L)'
;MQSPRDPIRQDEQRVTYVLSNAPPETPLKTMAWRKTHRYFIERSNQDAKGESGWDEFQATKYRAWEHQLALTILASWFIAEIRLDWMAHYERDPELLAQYGVEVLPLLSVSNVRELLRAAMPLPQLSPLEAADLVIEHLINRTRSRKSRLQRQLRKQRVPET
;
A
#
# COMPACT_ATOMS: atom_id res chain seq x y z
N MET A 1 18.34 22.99 38.72
CA MET A 1 18.16 23.54 37.36
C MET A 1 18.62 22.48 36.38
N GLN A 2 17.69 21.60 35.96
CA GLN A 2 17.95 20.47 35.06
C GLN A 2 17.46 20.87 33.67
N SER A 3 18.36 20.87 32.69
CA SER A 3 18.02 21.01 31.27
C SER A 3 18.06 19.63 30.64
N PRO A 4 17.00 19.17 29.93
CA PRO A 4 16.98 17.86 29.31
C PRO A 4 17.76 17.92 27.99
N ARG A 5 18.80 17.10 27.85
CA ARG A 5 19.42 16.81 26.56
C ARG A 5 18.80 15.53 26.00
N ASP A 6 18.21 15.67 24.82
CA ASP A 6 17.68 14.58 24.00
C ASP A 6 18.71 13.45 23.83
N PRO A 7 18.28 12.17 23.80
CA PRO A 7 19.18 11.07 23.54
C PRO A 7 19.43 10.99 22.02
N ILE A 8 20.39 11.78 21.54
CA ILE A 8 21.06 11.46 20.28
C ILE A 8 21.78 10.13 20.52
N ARG A 9 21.32 9.05 19.88
CA ARG A 9 22.02 7.76 19.85
C ARG A 9 23.45 7.98 19.34
N GLN A 10 24.42 8.07 20.24
CA GLN A 10 25.83 7.92 19.94
C GLN A 10 26.12 6.43 19.79
N ASP A 11 25.74 5.84 18.66
CA ASP A 11 26.36 4.57 18.26
C ASP A 11 27.72 4.89 17.63
N GLU A 12 28.76 4.20 18.11
CA GLU A 12 30.10 4.19 17.56
C GLU A 12 30.06 4.07 16.03
N GLN A 13 30.97 4.75 15.30
CA GLN A 13 30.98 4.82 13.83
C GLN A 13 30.92 3.43 13.18
N ARG A 14 29.71 2.95 12.92
CA ARG A 14 29.46 1.62 12.35
C ARG A 14 29.74 1.68 10.85
N VAL A 15 30.94 1.30 10.46
CA VAL A 15 31.29 1.13 9.05
C VAL A 15 30.44 0.00 8.47
N THR A 16 29.68 0.30 7.41
CA THR A 16 28.81 -0.66 6.75
C THR A 16 29.31 -0.94 5.34
N TYR A 17 29.52 -2.20 5.01
CA TYR A 17 29.96 -2.65 3.67
C TYR A 17 28.76 -3.13 2.86
N VAL A 18 28.80 -2.92 1.53
CA VAL A 18 27.76 -3.39 0.60
C VAL A 18 28.44 -4.04 -0.59
N LEU A 19 28.03 -5.27 -0.91
CA LEU A 19 28.45 -5.97 -2.11
C LEU A 19 27.59 -5.52 -3.30
N SER A 20 28.21 -5.38 -4.46
CA SER A 20 27.52 -4.98 -5.67
C SER A 20 28.11 -5.68 -6.89
N ASN A 21 27.24 -6.05 -7.82
CA ASN A 21 27.63 -6.61 -9.12
C ASN A 21 27.84 -5.51 -10.18
N ALA A 22 27.94 -4.24 -9.78
CA ALA A 22 28.20 -3.17 -10.71
C ALA A 22 29.64 -3.27 -11.28
N PRO A 23 29.88 -2.84 -12.53
CA PRO A 23 31.22 -2.81 -13.10
C PRO A 23 32.19 -2.02 -12.21
N PRO A 24 33.48 -2.42 -12.12
CA PRO A 24 34.50 -1.72 -11.31
C PRO A 24 34.62 -0.22 -11.61
N GLU A 25 34.29 0.19 -12.83
CA GLU A 25 34.36 1.56 -13.33
C GLU A 25 33.16 2.41 -12.86
N THR A 26 32.18 1.80 -12.20
CA THR A 26 30.98 2.51 -11.71
C THR A 26 31.38 3.54 -10.67
N PRO A 27 31.08 4.84 -10.88
CA PRO A 27 31.47 5.88 -9.94
C PRO A 27 30.91 5.64 -8.54
N LEU A 28 31.72 5.89 -7.51
CA LEU A 28 31.32 5.71 -6.11
C LEU A 28 30.05 6.51 -5.76
N LYS A 29 29.88 7.72 -6.33
CA LYS A 29 28.67 8.53 -6.17
C LYS A 29 27.41 7.78 -6.62
N THR A 30 27.47 7.11 -7.77
CA THR A 30 26.37 6.30 -8.30
C THR A 30 26.08 5.10 -7.40
N MET A 31 27.14 4.44 -6.90
CA MET A 31 27.01 3.32 -5.97
C MET A 31 26.36 3.73 -4.65
N ALA A 32 26.79 4.86 -4.08
CA ALA A 32 26.20 5.43 -2.87
C ALA A 32 24.72 5.79 -3.09
N TRP A 33 24.40 6.46 -4.20
CA TRP A 33 23.03 6.81 -4.56
C TRP A 33 22.15 5.56 -4.75
N ARG A 34 22.63 4.51 -5.42
CA ARG A 34 21.88 3.23 -5.54
C ARG A 34 21.65 2.58 -4.17
N LYS A 35 22.66 2.58 -3.29
CA LYS A 35 22.52 2.06 -1.93
C LYS A 35 21.42 2.76 -1.15
N THR A 36 21.29 4.09 -1.29
CA THR A 36 20.25 4.85 -0.58
C THR A 36 18.84 4.53 -1.06
N HIS A 37 18.65 3.92 -2.24
CA HIS A 37 17.31 3.61 -2.76
C HIS A 37 16.57 2.53 -1.95
N ARG A 38 17.28 1.71 -1.18
CA ARG A 38 16.66 0.71 -0.29
C ARG A 38 15.62 1.36 0.64
N TYR A 39 15.89 2.58 1.11
CA TYR A 39 14.97 3.33 1.95
C TYR A 39 13.59 3.50 1.31
N PHE A 40 13.52 3.77 0.00
CA PHE A 40 12.24 3.95 -0.68
C PHE A 40 11.42 2.66 -0.71
N ILE A 41 12.06 1.49 -0.86
CA ILE A 41 11.37 0.20 -0.78
C ILE A 41 10.81 -0.04 0.62
N GLU A 42 11.61 0.24 1.66
CA GLU A 42 11.15 0.11 3.04
C GLU A 42 9.99 1.05 3.33
N ARG A 43 10.05 2.29 2.82
CA ARG A 43 8.98 3.26 2.98
C ARG A 43 7.70 2.84 2.27
N SER A 44 7.79 2.37 1.02
CA SER A 44 6.63 1.83 0.29
C SER A 44 6.01 0.64 1.01
N ASN A 45 6.83 -0.24 1.61
CA ASN A 45 6.31 -1.36 2.41
C ASN A 45 5.64 -0.89 3.70
N GLN A 46 6.17 0.14 4.37
CA GLN A 46 5.54 0.74 5.55
C GLN A 46 4.19 1.37 5.20
N ASP A 47 4.14 2.15 4.12
CA ASP A 47 2.91 2.80 3.67
C ASP A 47 1.87 1.75 3.24
N ALA A 48 2.27 0.69 2.53
CA ALA A 48 1.37 -0.40 2.14
C ALA A 48 0.79 -1.16 3.35
N LYS A 49 1.57 -1.34 4.42
CA LYS A 49 1.07 -1.92 5.67
C LYS A 49 0.08 -0.96 6.35
N GLY A 50 0.52 0.27 6.63
CA GLY A 50 -0.26 1.22 7.42
C GLY A 50 -1.51 1.79 6.72
N GLU A 51 -1.49 1.96 5.40
CA GLU A 51 -2.58 2.63 4.67
C GLU A 51 -3.44 1.68 3.84
N SER A 52 -2.87 0.55 3.39
CA SER A 52 -3.57 -0.45 2.55
C SER A 52 -3.92 -1.75 3.30
N GLY A 53 -3.66 -1.82 4.60
CA GLY A 53 -4.01 -2.96 5.47
C GLY A 53 -3.27 -4.25 5.11
N TRP A 54 -2.05 -4.14 4.56
CA TRP A 54 -1.32 -5.32 4.09
C TRP A 54 -0.89 -6.26 5.21
N ASP A 55 -0.59 -5.75 6.40
CA ASP A 55 -0.27 -6.54 7.59
C ASP A 55 -1.50 -7.00 8.40
N GLU A 56 -2.67 -6.43 8.13
CA GLU A 56 -3.94 -6.84 8.74
C GLU A 56 -4.61 -8.02 8.02
N PHE A 57 -4.22 -8.27 6.76
CA PHE A 57 -4.84 -9.31 5.94
C PHE A 57 -4.51 -10.73 6.43
N GLN A 58 -5.56 -11.52 6.66
CA GLN A 58 -5.45 -12.93 7.02
C GLN A 58 -6.09 -13.83 5.97
N ALA A 59 -5.36 -14.83 5.50
CA ALA A 59 -5.87 -15.83 4.57
C ALA A 59 -5.39 -17.24 4.88
N THR A 60 -6.26 -18.21 4.60
CA THR A 60 -5.97 -19.65 4.77
C THR A 60 -5.41 -20.30 3.50
N LYS A 61 -5.45 -19.61 2.36
CA LYS A 61 -4.95 -20.11 1.07
C LYS A 61 -3.88 -19.20 0.55
N TYR A 62 -2.78 -19.79 0.09
CA TYR A 62 -1.69 -19.06 -0.53
C TYR A 62 -2.15 -18.17 -1.69
N ARG A 63 -3.01 -18.69 -2.58
CA ARG A 63 -3.58 -17.90 -3.69
C ARG A 63 -4.39 -16.67 -3.24
N ALA A 64 -5.06 -16.75 -2.09
CA ALA A 64 -5.79 -15.59 -1.57
C ALA A 64 -4.81 -14.51 -1.08
N TRP A 65 -3.68 -14.90 -0.50
CA TRP A 65 -2.58 -13.99 -0.17
C TRP A 65 -1.94 -13.37 -1.40
N GLU A 66 -1.70 -14.14 -2.47
CA GLU A 66 -1.18 -13.61 -3.74
C GLU A 66 -2.11 -12.56 -4.35
N HIS A 67 -3.42 -12.83 -4.36
CA HIS A 67 -4.41 -11.88 -4.86
C HIS A 67 -4.44 -10.59 -4.03
N GLN A 68 -4.37 -10.69 -2.69
CA GLN A 68 -4.29 -9.50 -1.84
C GLN A 68 -3.03 -8.70 -2.14
N LEU A 69 -1.87 -9.36 -2.23
CA LEU A 69 -0.61 -8.69 -2.56
C LEU A 69 -0.73 -7.94 -3.90
N ALA A 70 -1.31 -8.58 -4.92
CA ALA A 70 -1.52 -7.94 -6.21
C ALA A 70 -2.41 -6.68 -6.09
N LEU A 71 -3.50 -6.74 -5.33
CA LEU A 71 -4.37 -5.58 -5.08
C LEU A 71 -3.65 -4.47 -4.31
N THR A 72 -2.85 -4.80 -3.30
CA THR A 72 -2.03 -3.83 -2.55
C THR A 72 -1.02 -3.14 -3.46
N ILE A 73 -0.38 -3.88 -4.37
CA ILE A 73 0.56 -3.31 -5.35
C ILE A 73 -0.18 -2.40 -6.33
N LEU A 74 -1.35 -2.81 -6.84
CA LEU A 74 -2.17 -1.98 -7.73
C LEU A 74 -2.64 -0.68 -7.06
N ALA A 75 -3.07 -0.74 -5.80
CA ALA A 75 -3.44 0.45 -5.03
C ALA A 75 -2.23 1.38 -4.81
N SER A 76 -1.06 0.81 -4.47
CA SER A 76 0.18 1.56 -4.30
C SER A 76 0.62 2.23 -5.61
N TRP A 77 0.44 1.54 -6.75
CA TRP A 77 0.72 2.09 -8.08
C TRP A 77 -0.18 3.27 -8.40
N PHE A 78 -1.50 3.12 -8.23
CA PHE A 78 -2.46 4.22 -8.41
C PHE A 78 -2.08 5.45 -7.58
N ILE A 79 -1.75 5.27 -6.30
CA ILE A 79 -1.31 6.37 -5.42
C ILE A 79 -0.01 7.02 -5.93
N ALA A 80 0.93 6.22 -6.43
CA ALA A 80 2.16 6.73 -7.01
C ALA A 80 1.90 7.60 -8.25
N GLU A 81 0.99 7.18 -9.14
CA GLU A 81 0.57 7.98 -10.30
C GLU A 81 -0.04 9.31 -9.86
N ILE A 82 -0.99 9.30 -8.92
CA ILE A 82 -1.60 10.54 -8.39
C ILE A 82 -0.54 11.49 -7.82
N ARG A 83 0.46 10.97 -7.10
CA ARG A 83 1.55 11.79 -6.55
C ARG A 83 2.43 12.38 -7.65
N LEU A 84 2.76 11.61 -8.69
CA LEU A 84 3.55 12.07 -9.81
C LEU A 84 2.82 13.15 -10.60
N ASP A 85 1.54 12.93 -10.91
CA ASP A 85 0.70 13.92 -11.59
C ASP A 85 0.58 15.19 -10.76
N TRP A 86 0.37 15.06 -9.44
CA TRP A 86 0.31 16.22 -8.55
C TRP A 86 1.61 17.03 -8.58
N MET A 87 2.75 16.36 -8.54
CA MET A 87 4.06 17.01 -8.61
C MET A 87 4.31 17.70 -9.96
N ALA A 88 3.76 17.17 -11.05
CA ALA A 88 3.89 17.76 -12.37
C ALA A 88 2.98 18.97 -12.58
N HIS A 89 1.81 18.99 -11.94
CA HIS A 89 0.78 20.01 -12.16
C HIS A 89 0.77 21.15 -11.14
N TYR A 90 1.27 20.93 -9.92
CA TYR A 90 1.19 21.92 -8.85
C TYR A 90 2.58 22.33 -8.38
N GLU A 91 2.89 23.60 -8.59
CA GLU A 91 4.08 24.22 -8.03
C GLU A 91 3.97 24.40 -6.52
N ARG A 92 5.13 24.50 -5.89
CA ARG A 92 5.27 24.59 -4.45
C ARG A 92 5.32 26.04 -4.04
N ASP A 93 4.46 26.40 -3.10
CA ASP A 93 4.34 27.78 -2.65
C ASP A 93 5.65 28.28 -1.99
N PRO A 94 6.34 29.27 -2.59
CA PRO A 94 7.56 29.83 -2.04
C PRO A 94 7.33 30.64 -0.76
N GLU A 95 6.14 31.20 -0.56
CA GLU A 95 5.82 31.94 0.67
C GLU A 95 5.72 30.97 1.85
N LEU A 96 5.13 29.79 1.65
CA LEU A 96 5.11 28.75 2.69
C LEU A 96 6.51 28.25 3.02
N LEU A 97 7.39 28.07 2.01
CA LEU A 97 8.79 27.68 2.25
C LEU A 97 9.50 28.69 3.15
N ALA A 98 9.35 29.99 2.84
CA ALA A 98 9.93 31.07 3.63
C ALA A 98 9.32 31.16 5.04
N GLN A 99 7.99 31.04 5.14
CA GLN A 99 7.27 31.08 6.42
C GLN A 99 7.73 29.99 7.38
N TYR A 100 7.88 28.75 6.89
CA TYR A 100 8.30 27.62 7.72
C TYR A 100 9.82 27.50 7.85
N GLY A 101 10.59 28.27 7.06
CA GLY A 101 12.05 28.23 7.09
C GLY A 101 12.64 26.87 6.70
N VAL A 102 11.96 26.12 5.82
CA VAL A 102 12.39 24.78 5.38
C VAL A 102 12.83 24.80 3.93
N GLU A 103 13.80 23.96 3.57
CA GLU A 103 14.24 23.81 2.18
C GLU A 103 13.22 23.05 1.31
N VAL A 104 12.38 22.20 1.92
CA VAL A 104 11.42 21.35 1.22
C VAL A 104 10.12 21.23 2.02
N LEU A 105 9.00 21.61 1.39
CA LEU A 105 7.62 21.25 1.73
C LEU A 105 7.43 19.71 1.98
N PRO A 106 6.53 19.15 2.82
CA PRO A 106 6.24 17.71 2.71
C PRO A 106 5.52 17.39 1.38
N LEU A 107 5.86 16.27 0.74
CA LEU A 107 5.15 15.81 -0.46
C LEU A 107 3.75 15.27 -0.09
N LEU A 108 2.86 15.19 -1.08
CA LEU A 108 1.58 14.50 -0.93
C LEU A 108 1.82 13.07 -0.44
N SER A 109 1.29 12.75 0.74
CA SER A 109 1.48 11.43 1.37
C SER A 109 0.41 10.43 0.88
N VAL A 110 0.67 9.13 1.11
CA VAL A 110 -0.31 8.07 0.84
C VAL A 110 -1.62 8.30 1.60
N SER A 111 -1.52 8.72 2.86
CA SER A 111 -2.67 9.08 3.70
C SER A 111 -3.47 10.23 3.11
N ASN A 112 -2.81 11.28 2.58
CA ASN A 112 -3.51 12.38 1.91
C ASN A 112 -4.28 11.90 0.69
N VAL A 113 -3.67 11.06 -0.16
CA VAL A 113 -4.37 10.52 -1.35
C VAL A 113 -5.57 9.67 -0.93
N ARG A 114 -5.45 8.87 0.13
CA ARG A 114 -6.58 8.09 0.67
C ARG A 114 -7.72 9.00 1.14
N GLU A 115 -7.42 10.08 1.85
CA GLU A 115 -8.43 11.06 2.28
C GLU A 115 -9.08 11.77 1.09
N LEU A 116 -8.30 12.18 0.08
CA LEU A 116 -8.83 12.75 -1.16
C LEU A 116 -9.74 11.76 -1.90
N LEU A 117 -9.36 10.49 -1.97
CA LEU A 117 -10.17 9.45 -2.59
C LEU A 117 -11.49 9.23 -1.83
N ARG A 118 -11.46 9.23 -0.50
CA ARG A 118 -12.68 9.16 0.33
C ARG A 118 -13.61 10.34 0.10
N ALA A 119 -13.06 11.54 -0.07
CA ALA A 119 -13.85 12.73 -0.38
C ALA A 119 -14.42 12.70 -1.81
N ALA A 120 -13.68 12.14 -2.77
CA ALA A 120 -14.07 12.10 -4.18
C ALA A 120 -15.03 10.95 -4.53
N MET A 121 -14.98 9.82 -3.81
CA MET A 121 -15.84 8.67 -4.07
C MET A 121 -17.21 8.85 -3.38
N PRO A 122 -18.32 9.07 -4.12
CA PRO A 122 -19.64 9.06 -3.51
C PRO A 122 -19.95 7.64 -3.04
N LEU A 123 -20.21 7.47 -1.75
CA LEU A 123 -20.82 6.25 -1.24
C LEU A 123 -22.27 6.21 -1.71
N PRO A 124 -22.74 5.15 -2.39
CA PRO A 124 -24.14 4.99 -2.73
C PRO A 124 -24.98 4.98 -1.45
N GLN A 125 -25.82 5.99 -1.27
CA GLN A 125 -26.76 6.05 -0.14
C GLN A 125 -28.04 5.33 -0.55
N LEU A 126 -28.12 4.04 -0.21
CA LEU A 126 -29.29 3.22 -0.50
C LEU A 126 -30.44 3.59 0.42
N SER A 127 -31.65 3.68 -0.13
CA SER A 127 -32.87 3.65 0.65
C SER A 127 -33.03 2.28 1.34
N PRO A 128 -33.87 2.17 2.39
CA PRO A 128 -34.13 0.89 3.04
C PRO A 128 -34.61 -0.21 2.09
N LEU A 129 -35.37 0.16 1.05
CA LEU A 129 -35.87 -0.77 0.03
C LEU A 129 -34.73 -1.27 -0.89
N GLU A 130 -33.92 -0.36 -1.44
CA GLU A 130 -32.78 -0.74 -2.29
C GLU A 130 -31.75 -1.57 -1.51
N ALA A 131 -31.54 -1.25 -0.23
CA ALA A 131 -30.69 -2.04 0.65
C ALA A 131 -31.26 -3.45 0.86
N ALA A 132 -32.58 -3.57 1.08
CA ALA A 132 -33.24 -4.87 1.22
C ALA A 132 -33.12 -5.70 -0.07
N ASP A 133 -33.35 -5.09 -1.24
CA ASP A 133 -33.24 -5.75 -2.55
C ASP A 133 -31.82 -6.26 -2.81
N LEU A 134 -30.80 -5.44 -2.52
CA LEU A 134 -29.40 -5.82 -2.65
C LEU A 134 -29.04 -7.01 -1.73
N VAL A 135 -29.54 -6.99 -0.48
CA VAL A 135 -29.34 -8.10 0.46
C VAL A 135 -30.01 -9.38 -0.06
N ILE A 136 -31.24 -9.29 -0.55
CA ILE A 136 -31.98 -10.42 -1.13
C ILE A 136 -31.20 -11.00 -2.32
N GLU A 137 -30.72 -10.16 -3.24
CA GLU A 137 -29.92 -10.59 -4.39
C GLU A 137 -28.68 -11.39 -3.93
N HIS A 138 -27.93 -10.84 -2.98
CA HIS A 138 -26.76 -11.51 -2.43
C HIS A 138 -27.09 -12.84 -1.74
N LEU A 139 -28.19 -12.92 -0.98
CA LEU A 139 -28.62 -14.16 -0.33
C LEU A 139 -29.01 -15.23 -1.36
N ILE A 140 -29.70 -14.84 -2.43
CA ILE A 140 -30.05 -15.74 -3.54
C ILE A 140 -28.77 -16.25 -4.21
N ASN A 141 -27.84 -15.36 -4.54
CA ASN A 141 -26.57 -15.72 -5.21
C ASN A 141 -25.72 -16.66 -4.35
N ARG A 142 -25.61 -16.41 -3.04
CA ARG A 142 -24.92 -17.32 -2.10
C ARG A 142 -25.60 -18.68 -2.02
N THR A 143 -26.94 -18.71 -1.98
CA THR A 143 -27.72 -19.96 -1.94
C THR A 143 -27.51 -20.78 -3.20
N ARG A 144 -27.57 -20.15 -4.38
CA ARG A 144 -27.28 -20.79 -5.68
C ARG A 144 -25.85 -21.34 -5.74
N SER A 145 -24.86 -20.56 -5.32
CA SER A 145 -23.45 -20.97 -5.28
C SER A 145 -23.24 -22.17 -4.35
N ARG A 146 -23.83 -22.17 -3.15
CA ARG A 146 -23.76 -23.30 -2.20
C ARG A 146 -24.39 -24.57 -2.77
N LYS A 147 -25.57 -24.47 -3.39
CA LYS A 147 -26.24 -25.60 -4.05
C LYS A 147 -25.36 -26.20 -5.14
N SER A 148 -24.77 -25.36 -6.00
CA SER A 148 -23.84 -25.81 -7.05
C SER A 148 -22.61 -26.52 -6.47
N ARG A 149 -21.98 -25.98 -5.42
CA ARG A 149 -20.82 -26.60 -4.74
C ARG A 149 -21.18 -27.96 -4.14
N LEU A 150 -22.33 -28.08 -3.46
CA LEU A 150 -22.81 -29.34 -2.90
C LEU A 150 -23.05 -30.38 -4.01
N GLN A 151 -23.70 -30.01 -5.11
CA GLN A 151 -23.89 -30.89 -6.25
C GLN A 151 -22.56 -31.36 -6.84
N ARG A 152 -21.56 -30.47 -6.95
CA ARG A 152 -20.23 -30.82 -7.43
C ARG A 152 -19.50 -31.79 -6.48
N GLN A 153 -19.62 -31.61 -5.17
CA GLN A 153 -19.05 -32.53 -4.18
C GLN A 153 -19.70 -33.92 -4.28
N LEU A 154 -21.04 -33.97 -4.35
CA LEU A 154 -21.78 -35.23 -4.51
C LEU A 154 -21.39 -35.95 -5.81
N ARG A 155 -21.18 -35.21 -6.90
CA ARG A 155 -20.69 -35.80 -8.17
C ARG A 155 -19.29 -36.38 -8.03
N LYS A 156 -18.36 -35.69 -7.37
CA LYS A 156 -17.00 -36.20 -7.14
C LYS A 156 -16.99 -37.47 -6.28
N GLN A 157 -17.85 -37.56 -5.28
CA GLN A 157 -17.96 -38.74 -4.41
C GLN A 157 -18.58 -39.97 -5.11
N ARG A 158 -19.29 -39.77 -6.23
CA ARG A 158 -19.92 -40.85 -7.01
C ARG A 158 -19.04 -41.44 -8.12
N VAL A 159 -17.87 -40.84 -8.40
CA VAL A 159 -16.91 -41.40 -9.36
C VAL A 159 -15.97 -42.31 -8.56
N PRO A 160 -15.95 -43.64 -8.78
CA PRO A 160 -14.97 -44.52 -8.14
C PRO A 160 -13.58 -44.17 -8.64
N GLU A 161 -12.57 -44.15 -7.76
CA GLU A 161 -11.17 -44.06 -8.17
C GLU A 161 -10.84 -45.35 -8.94
N THR A 162 -10.70 -45.20 -10.27
CA THR A 162 -10.08 -46.19 -11.16
C THR A 162 -8.59 -45.98 -11.22
#